data_AF-A0AAE0SJE7-F1
#
_entry.id   AF-A0AAE0SJE7-F1
#
_cell.length_a   1.000
_cell.length_b   1.000
_cell.length_c   1.000
_cell.angle_alpha   90.00
_cell.angle_beta   90.00
_cell.angle_gamma   90.00
#
_symmetry.space_group_name_H-M   'P 1'
#
loop_
_entity.id
_entity.type
_entity.pdbx_description
1 polymer ?
#
loop_
_entity_poly.entity_id
_entity_poly.type
_entity_poly.pdbx_seq_one_letter_code
_entity_poly.pdbx_strand_id
1 'polypeptide(L)'
;MDYNKLITLPTGSKVNIANETYWVQTLNVTIYPSLTDPHETLGLCGNCDGNKLNDLTKRDGSLQHPYIASDWDYPTDFNQDWIAKDGENLFKAFNQATLSKWRAENISFCNCEKPMGLASIENRVTCSPGRFKACEEK
;
A
#
# COMPACT_ATOMS: atom_id res chain seq x y z
N MET A 1 -10.58 4.44 24.11
CA MET A 1 -9.13 4.17 24.14
C MET A 1 -8.73 3.94 22.71
N ASP A 2 -8.06 4.91 22.12
CA ASP A 2 -7.75 4.87 20.69
C ASP A 2 -6.55 3.94 20.48
N TYR A 3 -6.77 2.87 19.72
CA TYR A 3 -5.74 1.86 19.46
C TYR A 3 -5.10 2.18 18.12
N ASN A 4 -3.80 2.51 18.12
CA ASN A 4 -3.02 2.71 16.91
C ASN A 4 -1.96 1.60 16.79
N LYS A 5 -1.90 0.96 15.62
CA LYS A 5 -0.89 -0.05 15.29
C LYS A 5 -0.34 0.13 13.89
N LEU A 6 0.89 0.62 13.81
CA LEU A 6 1.70 0.58 12.59
C LEU A 6 2.32 -0.82 12.40
N ILE A 7 2.20 -1.36 11.19
CA ILE A 7 2.74 -2.65 10.75
C ILE A 7 3.58 -2.40 9.49
N THR A 8 4.83 -2.88 9.46
CA THR A 8 5.69 -2.80 8.27
C THR A 8 5.68 -4.14 7.53
N LEU A 9 5.18 -4.15 6.30
CA LEU A 9 5.03 -5.36 5.49
C LEU A 9 6.38 -5.89 4.98
N PRO A 10 6.44 -7.12 4.43
CA PRO A 10 7.63 -7.64 3.76
C PRO A 10 8.21 -6.69 2.71
N THR A 11 7.36 -6.07 1.88
CA THR A 11 7.68 -5.10 0.81
C THR A 11 8.15 -3.72 1.29
N GLY A 12 8.15 -3.44 2.59
CA GLY A 12 8.45 -2.11 3.13
C GLY A 12 7.27 -1.13 3.09
N SER A 13 6.20 -1.44 2.36
CA SER A 13 4.88 -0.77 2.49
C SER A 13 4.41 -0.86 3.96
N LYS A 14 3.70 0.16 4.44
CA LYS A 14 3.28 0.26 5.86
C LYS A 14 1.76 0.29 5.96
N VAL A 15 1.21 -0.41 6.95
CA VAL A 15 -0.22 -0.39 7.26
C VAL A 15 -0.40 0.19 8.66
N ASN A 16 -1.08 1.33 8.75
CA ASN A 16 -1.54 1.92 10.00
C ASN A 16 -2.98 1.46 10.24
N ILE A 17 -3.22 0.75 11.35
CA ILE A 17 -4.55 0.36 11.80
C ILE A 17 -4.89 1.21 13.02
N ALA A 18 -5.90 2.06 12.91
CA ALA A 18 -6.39 2.92 13.97
C ALA A 18 -7.85 2.57 14.32
N ASN A 19 -8.13 2.40 15.61
CA ASN A 19 -9.48 2.32 16.15
C ASN A 19 -9.81 3.68 16.76
N GLU A 20 -10.63 4.46 16.08
CA GLU A 20 -10.93 5.85 16.41
C GLU A 20 -12.38 5.99 16.85
N THR A 21 -12.61 6.63 18.00
CA THR A 21 -13.94 6.84 18.57
C THR A 21 -14.27 8.33 18.63
N TYR A 22 -15.07 8.80 17.67
CA TYR A 22 -15.65 10.14 17.68
C TYR A 22 -17.12 10.07 18.09
N TRP A 23 -18.06 10.06 17.13
CA TRP A 23 -19.49 9.85 17.38
C TRP A 23 -19.91 8.38 17.31
N VAL A 24 -19.12 7.58 16.60
CA VAL A 24 -19.21 6.12 16.50
C VAL A 24 -17.79 5.55 16.56
N GLN A 25 -17.66 4.25 16.85
CA GLN A 25 -16.38 3.56 16.80
C GLN A 25 -16.07 3.16 15.35
N THR A 26 -14.87 3.48 14.87
CA THR A 26 -14.45 3.26 13.48
C THR A 26 -13.11 2.51 13.42
N LEU A 27 -12.92 1.70 12.38
CA LEU A 27 -11.65 1.03 12.08
C LEU A 27 -11.03 1.64 10.84
N ASN A 28 -10.13 2.60 11.03
CA ASN A 28 -9.38 3.23 9.96
C ASN A 28 -8.17 2.37 9.61
N VAL A 29 -8.01 2.07 8.32
CA VAL A 29 -6.86 1.33 7.78
C VAL A 29 -6.21 2.18 6.71
N THR A 30 -5.02 2.73 7.00
CA THR A 30 -4.23 3.51 6.06
C THR A 30 -3.07 2.66 5.56
N ILE A 31 -3.02 2.38 4.25
CA ILE A 31 -1.85 1.80 3.60
C ILE A 31 -0.97 2.89 3.01
N TYR A 32 0.34 2.77 3.23
CA TYR A 32 1.37 3.60 2.62
C TYR A 32 2.19 2.71 1.68
N PRO A 33 2.27 3.02 0.38
CA PRO A 33 3.04 2.23 -0.58
C PRO A 33 4.54 2.20 -0.24
N SER A 34 5.22 1.15 -0.71
CA SER A 34 6.68 1.09 -0.79
C SER A 34 7.21 1.90 -1.98
N LEU A 35 8.54 1.97 -2.11
CA LEU A 35 9.19 2.57 -3.28
C LEU A 35 9.05 1.73 -4.56
N THR A 36 8.60 0.48 -4.47
CA THR A 36 8.37 -0.44 -5.62
C THR A 36 6.90 -0.68 -5.94
N ASP A 37 5.98 -0.03 -5.22
CA ASP A 37 4.52 -0.16 -5.44
C ASP A 37 3.96 0.80 -6.53
N PRO A 38 4.56 1.97 -6.89
CA PRO A 38 4.03 2.86 -7.93
C PRO A 38 3.86 2.19 -9.29
N HIS A 39 2.73 2.47 -9.97
CA HIS A 39 2.27 1.83 -11.22
C HIS A 39 1.94 0.32 -11.14
N GLU A 40 2.26 -0.36 -10.02
CA GLU A 40 2.06 -1.80 -9.81
C GLU A 40 0.85 -2.11 -8.90
N THR A 41 0.09 -1.10 -8.44
CA THR A 41 -1.16 -1.31 -7.70
C THR A 41 -2.40 -1.29 -8.62
N LEU A 42 -3.45 -1.98 -8.19
CA LEU A 42 -4.81 -1.85 -8.71
C LEU A 42 -5.80 -2.04 -7.56
N GLY A 43 -6.94 -1.35 -7.58
CA GLY A 43 -8.01 -1.51 -6.60
C GLY A 43 -8.67 -0.20 -6.17
N LEU A 44 -9.40 -0.24 -5.05
CA LEU A 44 -10.06 0.92 -4.43
C LEU A 44 -9.11 2.07 -4.02
N CYS A 45 -7.79 1.85 -4.03
CA CYS A 45 -6.76 2.84 -3.75
C CYS A 45 -6.04 3.36 -5.00
N GLY A 46 -6.54 3.04 -6.21
CA GLY A 46 -5.94 3.47 -7.47
C GLY A 46 -4.70 2.68 -7.89
N ASN A 47 -3.95 3.25 -8.84
CA ASN A 47 -2.77 2.63 -9.46
C ASN A 47 -1.42 3.17 -8.94
N CYS A 48 -1.46 4.13 -8.02
CA CYS A 48 -0.29 4.77 -7.41
C CYS A 48 0.66 5.45 -8.43
N ASP A 49 0.17 5.89 -9.59
CA ASP A 49 0.97 6.63 -10.59
C ASP A 49 1.07 8.15 -10.34
N GLY A 50 0.22 8.69 -9.44
CA GLY A 50 0.14 10.11 -9.08
C GLY A 50 -0.89 10.93 -9.88
N ASN A 51 -1.51 10.37 -10.91
CA ASN A 51 -2.54 10.97 -11.75
C ASN A 51 -3.96 10.62 -11.25
N LYS A 52 -4.47 11.42 -10.31
CA LYS A 52 -5.82 11.25 -9.72
C LYS A 52 -7.00 11.14 -10.69
N LEU A 53 -6.79 11.46 -11.98
CA LEU A 53 -7.81 11.30 -13.02
C LEU A 53 -7.99 9.84 -13.48
N ASN A 54 -7.12 8.91 -13.10
CA ASN A 54 -7.23 7.49 -13.43
C ASN A 54 -7.36 6.53 -12.22
N ASP A 55 -7.35 7.04 -10.98
CA ASP A 55 -7.54 6.23 -9.76
C ASP A 55 -8.85 5.40 -9.80
N LEU A 56 -9.91 5.90 -10.46
CA LEU A 56 -11.19 5.22 -10.65
C LEU A 56 -11.19 4.20 -11.83
N THR A 57 -10.09 3.45 -12.00
CA THR A 57 -9.97 2.37 -12.99
C THR A 57 -10.63 1.08 -12.48
N LYS A 58 -11.55 0.51 -13.26
CA LYS A 58 -12.19 -0.79 -12.99
C LYS A 58 -11.29 -1.97 -13.37
N ARG A 59 -11.63 -3.18 -12.92
CA ARG A 59 -10.91 -4.45 -13.20
C ARG A 59 -10.77 -4.78 -14.68
N ASP A 60 -11.69 -4.28 -15.51
CA ASP A 60 -11.65 -4.43 -16.97
C ASP A 60 -10.73 -3.41 -17.67
N GLY A 61 -10.04 -2.54 -16.91
CA GLY A 61 -9.15 -1.49 -17.41
C GLY A 61 -9.88 -0.25 -17.92
N SER A 62 -11.21 -0.19 -17.84
CA SER A 62 -11.97 1.02 -18.19
C SER A 62 -12.15 1.95 -16.99
N LEU A 63 -12.09 3.26 -17.26
CA LEU A 63 -12.30 4.30 -16.27
C LEU A 63 -13.80 4.46 -15.97
N GLN A 64 -14.17 4.59 -14.69
CA GLN A 64 -15.44 5.25 -14.38
C GLN A 64 -15.33 6.73 -14.81
N HIS A 65 -16.34 7.21 -15.53
CA HIS A 65 -16.35 8.58 -16.04
C HIS A 65 -16.32 9.59 -14.86
N PRO A 66 -15.48 10.64 -14.91
CA PRO A 66 -15.28 11.57 -13.78
C PRO A 66 -16.47 12.53 -13.53
N TYR A 67 -17.66 12.23 -14.06
CA TYR A 67 -18.90 12.88 -13.65
C TYR A 67 -19.39 12.27 -12.34
N ILE A 68 -18.71 12.64 -11.26
CA ILE A 68 -19.26 12.69 -9.91
C ILE A 68 -20.03 14.01 -9.87
N ALA A 69 -21.35 13.96 -10.01
CA ALA A 69 -22.19 15.15 -10.25
C ALA A 69 -22.32 16.09 -9.03
N SER A 70 -21.93 15.59 -7.85
CA SER A 70 -21.74 16.35 -6.60
C SER A 70 -20.88 15.53 -5.64
N ASP A 71 -20.40 16.10 -4.54
CA ASP A 71 -19.64 15.37 -3.51
C ASP A 71 -20.41 14.16 -2.88
N TRP A 72 -21.72 14.05 -3.14
CA TRP A 72 -22.58 12.95 -2.70
C TRP A 72 -22.73 11.82 -3.74
N ASP A 73 -22.23 12.02 -4.97
CA ASP A 73 -22.37 11.07 -6.08
C ASP A 73 -21.27 10.01 -6.01
N TYR A 74 -21.43 9.10 -5.05
CA TYR A 74 -20.43 8.09 -4.69
C TYR A 74 -20.20 7.12 -5.88
N PRO A 75 -18.94 6.85 -6.30
CA PRO A 75 -18.64 6.14 -7.54
C PRO A 75 -18.97 4.64 -7.43
N THR A 76 -20.26 4.34 -7.53
CA THR A 76 -20.85 3.07 -7.10
C THR A 76 -20.43 1.91 -8.00
N ASP A 77 -20.38 2.13 -9.32
CA ASP A 77 -19.96 1.13 -10.31
C ASP A 77 -18.51 0.68 -10.09
N PHE A 78 -17.57 1.63 -9.88
CA PHE A 78 -16.18 1.34 -9.51
C PHE A 78 -16.08 0.58 -8.19
N ASN A 79 -16.79 1.03 -7.15
CA ASN A 79 -16.77 0.38 -5.85
C ASN A 79 -17.35 -1.04 -5.89
N GLN A 80 -18.40 -1.27 -6.67
CA GLN A 80 -19.02 -2.59 -6.85
C GLN A 80 -18.17 -3.53 -7.71
N ASP A 81 -17.55 -3.04 -8.79
CA ASP A 81 -16.67 -3.87 -9.62
C ASP A 81 -15.47 -4.40 -8.81
N TRP A 82 -14.92 -3.60 -7.89
CA TRP A 82 -13.82 -4.04 -7.02
C TRP A 82 -14.22 -5.04 -5.93
N ILE A 83 -15.50 -5.33 -5.69
CA ILE A 83 -15.94 -6.39 -4.77
C ILE A 83 -15.39 -7.76 -5.22
N ALA A 84 -14.85 -8.54 -4.29
CA ALA A 84 -14.43 -9.92 -4.55
C ALA A 84 -15.67 -10.84 -4.70
N LYS A 85 -15.72 -11.59 -5.80
CA LYS A 85 -16.85 -12.46 -6.17
C LYS A 85 -16.79 -13.79 -5.40
N ASP A 86 -17.91 -14.52 -5.31
CA ASP A 86 -17.94 -15.80 -4.59
C ASP A 86 -16.91 -16.80 -5.13
N GLY A 87 -16.10 -17.35 -4.22
CA GLY A 87 -14.98 -18.24 -4.56
C GLY A 87 -13.76 -17.53 -5.18
N GLU A 88 -13.85 -16.25 -5.52
CA GLU A 88 -12.68 -15.41 -5.79
C GLU A 88 -11.85 -15.26 -4.51
N ASN A 89 -10.54 -15.14 -4.67
CA ASN A 89 -9.65 -14.72 -3.61
C ASN A 89 -8.55 -13.92 -4.32
N LEU A 90 -8.53 -12.61 -4.09
CA LEU A 90 -7.62 -11.68 -4.76
C LEU A 90 -6.15 -11.98 -4.44
N PHE A 91 -5.89 -12.65 -3.33
CA PHE A 91 -4.57 -13.14 -2.95
C PHE A 91 -4.17 -14.47 -3.64
N LYS A 92 -4.98 -15.07 -4.52
CA LYS A 92 -4.61 -16.30 -5.27
C LYS A 92 -3.39 -16.12 -6.19
N ALA A 93 -3.03 -14.89 -6.54
CA ALA A 93 -1.75 -14.58 -7.18
C ALA A 93 -0.54 -14.97 -6.29
N PHE A 94 -0.69 -14.85 -4.96
CA PHE A 94 0.26 -15.35 -3.97
C PHE A 94 0.09 -16.85 -3.73
N ASN A 95 0.38 -17.66 -4.74
CA ASN A 95 0.58 -19.09 -4.50
C ASN A 95 1.81 -19.33 -3.60
N GLN A 96 1.82 -20.43 -2.86
CA GLN A 96 2.85 -20.68 -1.84
C GLN A 96 4.25 -20.91 -2.44
N ALA A 97 4.37 -21.35 -3.71
CA ALA A 97 5.66 -21.45 -4.38
C ALA A 97 6.23 -20.07 -4.73
N THR A 98 5.39 -19.09 -5.10
CA THR A 98 5.79 -17.68 -5.23
C THR A 98 6.32 -17.15 -3.89
N LEU A 99 5.59 -17.37 -2.79
CA LEU A 99 6.05 -16.97 -1.45
C LEU A 99 7.37 -17.66 -1.03
N SER A 100 7.57 -18.92 -1.42
CA SER A 100 8.84 -19.63 -1.21
C SER A 100 9.97 -19.06 -2.06
N LYS A 101 9.71 -18.68 -3.32
CA LYS A 101 10.70 -18.00 -4.19
C LYS A 101 11.12 -16.66 -3.60
N TRP A 102 10.15 -15.81 -3.20
CA TRP A 102 10.41 -14.52 -2.56
C TRP A 102 11.13 -14.64 -1.20
N ARG A 103 11.07 -15.81 -0.54
CA ARG A 103 11.89 -16.13 0.65
C ARG A 103 13.29 -16.67 0.32
N ALA A 104 13.49 -17.21 -0.88
CA ALA A 104 14.75 -17.84 -1.30
C ALA A 104 15.67 -16.86 -2.05
N GLU A 105 15.12 -15.79 -2.63
CA GLU A 105 15.91 -14.70 -3.21
C GLU A 105 16.56 -13.87 -2.08
N ASN A 106 17.89 -13.73 -2.12
CA ASN A 106 18.70 -13.07 -1.08
C ASN A 106 18.68 -11.54 -1.17
N ILE A 107 17.49 -10.97 -1.23
CA ILE A 107 17.25 -9.53 -1.18
C ILE A 107 17.60 -9.01 0.25
N SER A 108 18.08 -7.77 0.51
CA SER A 108 17.99 -7.13 1.87
C SER A 108 17.36 -5.70 1.91
N PHE A 109 16.29 -5.45 2.72
CA PHE A 109 15.74 -4.08 3.02
C PHE A 109 16.56 -3.54 4.18
N CYS A 110 16.82 -2.25 4.12
CA CYS A 110 17.51 -1.52 5.17
C CYS A 110 16.65 -0.36 5.64
N ASN A 111 16.57 -0.14 6.96
CA ASN A 111 15.91 1.02 7.52
C ASN A 111 16.91 2.19 7.58
N CYS A 112 16.60 3.31 6.92
CA CYS A 112 17.42 4.52 6.94
C CYS A 112 16.86 5.47 8.03
N GLU A 113 17.57 5.69 9.13
CA GLU A 113 17.17 6.69 10.13
C GLU A 113 17.62 8.11 9.74
N LYS A 114 16.70 9.09 9.82
CA LYS A 114 17.04 10.49 9.59
C LYS A 114 17.89 11.03 10.75
N PRO A 115 19.08 11.61 10.50
CA PRO A 115 19.99 11.99 11.59
C PRO A 115 19.52 13.25 12.33
N MET A 116 19.59 13.21 13.66
CA MET A 116 19.55 14.42 14.50
C MET A 116 20.95 15.07 14.51
N GLY A 117 21.25 15.84 13.47
CA GLY A 117 22.49 16.65 13.37
C GLY A 117 23.53 16.11 12.39
N LEU A 118 24.69 16.78 12.38
CA LEU A 118 25.78 16.66 11.38
C LEU A 118 26.65 15.39 11.54
N ALA A 119 26.03 14.23 11.78
CA ALA A 119 26.73 12.94 11.85
C ALA A 119 26.74 12.24 10.47
N SER A 120 27.84 11.56 10.14
CA SER A 120 28.08 10.95 8.82
C SER A 120 27.04 9.88 8.42
N ILE A 121 26.58 9.97 7.17
CA ILE A 121 25.46 9.19 6.58
C ILE A 121 25.67 7.66 6.64
N GLU A 122 26.92 7.20 6.57
CA GLU A 122 27.28 5.78 6.42
C GLU A 122 26.83 4.87 7.58
N ASN A 123 26.58 5.41 8.77
CA ASN A 123 26.41 4.64 10.02
C ASN A 123 24.96 4.40 10.48
N ARG A 124 23.93 4.67 9.66
CA ARG A 124 22.50 4.49 10.04
C ARG A 124 21.64 3.68 9.05
N VAL A 125 22.24 2.67 8.41
CA VAL A 125 21.57 1.79 7.45
C VAL A 125 21.49 0.37 8.03
N THR A 126 20.46 0.08 8.84
CA THR A 126 20.27 -1.25 9.44
C THR A 126 19.56 -2.20 8.47
N CYS A 127 20.34 -3.07 7.82
CA CYS A 127 19.85 -4.07 6.86
C CYS A 127 19.47 -5.40 7.55
N SER A 128 18.37 -6.01 7.13
CA SER A 128 17.96 -7.38 7.51
C SER A 128 17.81 -8.27 6.26
N PRO A 129 18.16 -9.57 6.32
CA PRO A 129 17.98 -10.48 5.18
C PRO A 129 16.51 -10.65 4.74
N GLY A 130 16.29 -10.78 3.42
CA GLY A 130 15.04 -11.23 2.75
C GLY A 130 14.11 -10.16 2.13
N ARG A 131 14.63 -9.03 1.61
CA ARG A 131 13.95 -7.70 1.60
C ARG A 131 14.60 -6.67 0.56
N PHE A 132 14.19 -5.45 0.12
CA PHE A 132 14.91 -4.61 -0.92
C PHE A 132 15.65 -3.30 -0.48
N LYS A 133 16.84 -2.95 -1.02
CA LYS A 133 17.62 -1.75 -0.60
C LYS A 133 17.40 -0.51 -1.48
N ALA A 134 16.90 0.59 -0.90
CA ALA A 134 17.01 1.95 -1.44
C ALA A 134 17.01 3.01 -0.32
N CYS A 135 18.09 3.80 -0.21
CA CYS A 135 18.12 5.07 0.51
C CYS A 135 18.66 6.10 -0.49
N GLU A 136 17.83 7.03 -0.95
CA GLU A 136 18.26 8.21 -1.72
C GLU A 136 17.96 9.47 -0.90
N GLU A 137 18.86 10.44 -0.96
CA GLU A 137 18.64 11.77 -0.36
C GLU A 137 17.87 12.67 -1.34
N LYS A 138 17.06 13.57 -0.81
CA LYS A 138 16.39 14.68 -1.50
C LYS A 138 16.80 16.00 -0.87
#